data_AF-A0A0F3NEG3-F1
#
_entry.id   AF-A0A0F3NEG3-F1
#
_cell.length_a   1.000
_cell.length_b   1.000
_cell.length_c   1.000
_cell.angle_alpha   90.00
_cell.angle_beta   90.00
_cell.angle_gamma   90.00
#
_symmetry.space_group_name_H-M   'P 1'
#
loop_
_entity.id
_entity.type
_entity.pdbx_description
1 polymer ?
#
loop_
_entity_poly.entity_id
_entity_poly.type
_entity_poly.pdbx_seq_one_letter_code
_entity_poly.pdbx_strand_id
1 'polypeptide(L)'
;MQDIYLVDSHLVTVSKVEVSNDIRNATVFIVLPQNCSNKKDLIQKLNDSSYFIRKEIFSYVDLRYIPRLYFKLDHCFDNLVRVNQILESQ
;
A
#
# COMPACT_ATOMS: atom_id res chain seq x y z
N MET A 1 25.68 4.14 -24.36
CA MET A 1 26.44 3.29 -23.41
C MET A 1 25.65 3.28 -22.11
N GLN A 2 24.91 2.18 -21.88
CA GLN A 2 24.44 1.61 -20.60
C GLN A 2 23.69 2.54 -19.61
N ASP A 3 22.45 2.29 -19.17
CA ASP A 3 21.62 1.09 -19.19
C ASP A 3 20.13 1.44 -19.11
N ILE A 4 19.34 0.76 -19.96
CA ILE A 4 17.93 0.53 -19.73
C ILE A 4 17.85 -0.64 -18.74
N TYR A 5 17.52 -0.37 -17.49
CA TYR A 5 17.03 -1.40 -16.58
C TYR A 5 15.55 -1.16 -16.32
N LEU A 6 14.70 -1.84 -17.08
CA LEU A 6 13.42 -2.26 -16.55
C LEU A 6 13.72 -3.38 -15.55
N VAL A 7 14.14 -2.99 -14.35
CA VAL A 7 13.92 -3.82 -13.18
C VAL A 7 12.42 -4.08 -13.17
N ASP A 8 12.00 -5.32 -12.92
CA ASP A 8 10.61 -5.64 -12.56
C ASP A 8 10.24 -4.97 -11.22
N SER A 9 10.40 -3.65 -11.15
CA SER A 9 9.97 -2.76 -10.10
C SER A 9 8.49 -2.58 -10.33
N HIS A 10 7.69 -3.47 -9.76
CA HIS A 10 6.26 -3.24 -9.65
C HIS A 10 6.08 -1.85 -9.02
N LEU A 11 5.55 -0.90 -9.79
CA LEU A 11 5.30 0.45 -9.30
C LEU A 11 4.24 0.35 -8.20
N VAL A 12 4.66 0.55 -6.95
CA VAL A 12 3.78 0.55 -5.78
C VAL A 12 3.40 1.99 -5.47
N THR A 13 2.11 2.31 -5.57
CA THR A 13 1.61 3.65 -5.25
C THR A 13 0.86 3.63 -3.93
N VAL A 14 1.17 4.56 -3.02
CA VAL A 14 0.41 4.75 -1.78
C VAL A 14 -0.74 5.71 -2.08
N SER A 15 -1.99 5.29 -1.89
CA SER A 15 -3.17 6.14 -2.10
C SER A 15 -3.58 6.89 -0.84
N LYS A 16 -3.54 6.21 0.31
CA LYS A 16 -3.98 6.73 1.60
C LYS A 16 -3.24 6.07 2.75
N VAL A 17 -3.09 6.81 3.85
CA VAL A 17 -2.64 6.26 5.13
C VAL A 17 -3.65 6.64 6.20
N GLU A 18 -4.09 5.66 6.97
CA GLU A 18 -4.95 5.86 8.14
C GLU A 18 -4.16 5.52 9.40
N VAL A 19 -4.01 6.51 10.29
CA VAL A 19 -3.32 6.34 11.57
C VAL A 19 -4.35 6.22 12.68
N SER A 20 -4.14 5.29 13.60
CA SER A 20 -5.01 5.14 14.78
C SER A 20 -4.92 6.38 15.69
N ASN A 21 -5.98 6.65 16.44
CA ASN A 21 -6.06 7.83 17.31
C ASN A 21 -4.98 7.86 18.40
N ASP A 22 -4.43 6.69 18.76
CA ASP A 22 -3.32 6.53 19.70
C ASP A 22 -1.92 6.50 19.03
N ILE A 23 -1.85 6.68 17.70
CA ILE A 23 -0.62 6.73 16.89
C ILE A 23 0.18 5.42 16.93
N ARG A 24 -0.37 4.35 17.50
CA ARG A 24 0.35 3.06 17.61
C ARG A 24 0.33 2.26 16.33
N ASN A 25 -0.68 2.44 15.49
CA ASN A 25 -0.89 1.67 14.27
C ASN A 25 -1.18 2.60 13.09
N ALA A 26 -0.69 2.23 11.91
CA ALA A 26 -1.01 2.91 10.66
C ALA A 26 -1.29 1.88 9.57
N THR A 27 -2.43 2.03 8.91
CA THR A 27 -2.82 1.24 7.74
C THR A 27 -2.49 2.03 6.49
N VAL A 28 -1.62 1.47 5.64
CA VAL A 28 -1.18 2.05 4.38
C VAL A 28 -1.93 1.34 3.25
N PHE A 29 -2.71 2.11 2.49
CA PHE A 29 -3.45 1.63 1.34
C PHE A 29 -2.61 1.79 0.07
N ILE A 30 -2.51 0.69 -0.67
CA ILE A 30 -1.64 0.54 -1.82
C ILE A 30 -2.47 0.27 -3.07
N VAL A 31 -2.20 1.04 -4.11
CA VAL A 31 -2.70 0.81 -5.46
C VAL A 31 -1.61 0.15 -6.29
N LEU A 32 -1.98 -0.94 -6.96
CA LEU A 32 -1.11 -1.68 -7.87
C LEU A 32 -1.72 -1.68 -9.27
N PRO A 33 -0.89 -1.59 -10.32
CA PRO A 33 -1.32 -1.74 -11.70
C PRO A 33 -2.13 -3.03 -11.93
N GLN A 34 -3.09 -2.98 -12.86
CA GLN A 34 -3.96 -4.13 -13.16
C GLN A 34 -3.20 -5.33 -13.74
N ASN A 35 -2.07 -5.10 -14.41
CA ASN A 35 -1.20 -6.15 -14.94
C ASN A 35 -0.38 -6.87 -13.86
N CYS A 36 -0.46 -6.46 -12.59
CA CYS A 36 0.25 -7.10 -11.50
C CYS A 36 -0.52 -8.38 -11.11
N SER A 37 -0.07 -9.55 -11.57
CA SER A 37 -0.69 -10.84 -11.26
C SER A 37 -0.54 -11.24 -9.78
N ASN A 38 0.48 -10.70 -9.10
CA ASN A 38 0.92 -11.14 -7.78
C ASN A 38 0.57 -10.15 -6.66
N LYS A 39 -0.52 -9.38 -6.78
CA LYS A 39 -0.90 -8.32 -5.82
C LYS A 39 -0.88 -8.77 -4.36
N LYS A 40 -1.47 -9.94 -4.07
CA LYS A 40 -1.54 -10.48 -2.70
C LYS A 40 -0.18 -10.88 -2.14
N ASP A 41 0.65 -11.54 -2.95
CA ASP A 41 2.01 -11.94 -2.57
C ASP A 41 2.90 -10.71 -2.32
N LEU A 42 2.77 -9.67 -3.15
CA LEU A 42 3.49 -8.41 -2.95
C LEU A 42 3.10 -7.73 -1.63
N ILE A 43 1.81 -7.67 -1.32
CA ILE A 43 1.32 -7.09 -0.07
C ILE A 43 1.77 -7.90 1.14
N GLN A 44 1.79 -9.23 1.03
CA GLN A 44 2.33 -10.08 2.08
C GLN A 44 3.81 -9.76 2.32
N LYS A 45 4.63 -9.72 1.26
CA LYS A 45 6.05 -9.36 1.34
C LYS A 45 6.28 -7.97 1.93
N LEU A 46 5.43 -7.00 1.60
CA LEU A 46 5.48 -5.65 2.20
C LEU A 46 5.17 -5.68 3.70
N ASN A 47 4.19 -6.48 4.13
CA ASN A 47 3.89 -6.67 5.54
C ASN A 47 5.02 -7.40 6.27
N ASP A 48 5.63 -8.42 5.67
CA ASP A 48 6.78 -9.13 6.23
C ASP A 48 7.99 -8.17 6.38
N SER A 49 8.16 -7.27 5.42
CA SER A 49 9.23 -6.26 5.40
C SER A 49 8.87 -4.97 6.15
N SER A 50 7.69 -4.90 6.80
CA SER A 50 7.19 -3.69 7.46
C SER A 50 8.13 -3.14 8.52
N TYR A 51 8.85 -4.03 9.23
CA TYR A 51 9.85 -3.64 10.22
C TYR A 51 11.02 -2.87 9.60
N PHE A 52 11.51 -3.34 8.44
CA PHE A 52 12.58 -2.67 7.72
C PHE A 52 12.13 -1.28 7.25
N ILE A 53 10.97 -1.19 6.63
CA ILE A 53 10.39 0.08 6.14
C ILE A 53 10.21 1.06 7.30
N ARG A 54 9.68 0.58 8.43
CA ARG A 54 9.54 1.36 9.66
C ARG A 54 10.87 1.89 10.17
N LYS A 55 11.94 1.08 10.12
CA LYS A 55 13.29 1.49 10.54
C LYS A 55 13.83 2.59 9.62
N GLU A 56 13.62 2.48 8.31
CA GLU A 56 14.01 3.52 7.37
C GLU A 56 13.24 4.82 7.62
N ILE A 57 11.92 4.76 7.85
CA ILE A 57 11.12 5.98 8.15
C ILE A 57 11.64 6.73 9.38
N PHE A 58 12.25 6.03 10.35
CA PHE A 58 12.86 6.65 11.53
C PHE A 58 13.99 7.62 11.21
N SER A 59 14.72 7.41 10.12
CA SER A 59 15.77 8.35 9.71
C SER A 59 15.21 9.60 9.04
N TYR A 60 13.98 9.55 8.51
CA TYR A 60 13.35 10.64 7.76
C TYR A 60 12.38 11.49 8.59
N VAL A 61 11.85 10.96 9.70
CA VAL A 61 10.81 11.62 10.48
C VAL A 61 11.15 11.63 11.96
N ASP A 62 11.14 12.82 12.56
CA ASP A 62 11.45 13.01 13.98
C ASP A 62 10.20 12.75 14.85
N LEU A 63 9.87 11.47 15.05
CA LEU A 63 8.76 11.01 15.88
C LEU A 63 9.28 10.24 17.09
N ARG A 64 8.71 10.52 18.26
CA ARG A 64 9.01 9.74 19.49
C ARG A 64 8.65 8.26 19.32
N TYR A 65 7.59 7.96 18.59
CA TYR A 65 7.16 6.61 18.27
C TYR A 65 6.71 6.56 16.81
N ILE A 66 7.29 5.62 16.05
CA ILE A 66 6.71 5.28 14.75
C ILE A 66 5.56 4.31 15.00
N PRO A 67 4.43 4.41 14.27
CA PRO A 67 3.39 3.41 14.30
C PRO A 67 3.88 2.05 13.76
N ARG A 68 3.15 0.98 14.07
CA ARG A 68 3.25 -0.28 13.32
C ARG A 68 2.54 -0.12 11.98
N LEU A 69 3.21 -0.46 10.90
CA LEU A 69 2.70 -0.31 9.54
C LEU A 69 2.02 -1.61 9.10
N TYR A 70 0.81 -1.46 8.55
CA TYR A 70 0.05 -2.55 7.94
C TYR A 70 -0.29 -2.16 6.51
N PHE A 71 0.09 -3.00 5.54
CA PHE A 71 -0.17 -2.72 4.13
C PHE A 71 -1.40 -3.47 3.64
N LYS A 72 -2.29 -2.76 2.94
CA LYS A 72 -3.52 -3.32 2.36
C LYS A 72 -3.71 -2.80 0.93
N LEU A 73 -4.36 -3.61 0.09
CA LEU A 73 -4.79 -3.14 -1.23
C LEU A 73 -5.93 -2.14 -1.07
N ASP A 74 -5.84 -1.08 -1.84
CA ASP A 74 -6.95 -0.14 -2.01
C ASP A 74 -7.96 -0.72 -3.02
N HIS A 75 -9.09 -1.21 -2.51
CA HIS A 75 -10.21 -1.71 -3.30
C HIS A 75 -11.34 -0.66 -3.43
N CYS A 76 -11.11 0.59 -3.04
CA CYS A 76 -12.17 1.61 -3.07
C CYS A 76 -12.81 1.75 -4.46
N PHE A 77 -12.01 1.70 -5.54
CA PHE A 77 -12.55 1.78 -6.90
C PHE A 77 -13.39 0.56 -7.30
N ASP A 78 -12.87 -0.66 -7.08
CA ASP A 78 -13.58 -1.91 -7.40
C ASP A 78 -14.95 -1.98 -6.70
N ASN A 79 -15.00 -1.53 -5.45
CA ASN A 79 -16.22 -1.49 -4.65
C ASN A 79 -17.22 -0.46 -5.18
N LEU A 80 -16.77 0.74 -5.58
CA LEU A 80 -17.65 1.77 -6.17
C LEU A 80 -18.30 1.28 -7.46
N VAL A 81 -17.55 0.62 -8.35
CA VAL A 81 -18.09 0.03 -9.59
C VAL A 81 -19.17 -1.00 -9.26
N ARG A 82 -18.92 -1.90 -8.32
CA ARG A 82 -19.89 -2.93 -7.91
C ARG A 82 -21.16 -2.33 -7.31
N VAL A 83 -21.04 -1.29 -6.48
CA VAL A 83 -22.20 -0.60 -5.90
C VAL A 83 -23.02 0.08 -6.98
N ASN A 84 -22.37 0.80 -7.92
CA ASN A 84 -23.06 1.43 -9.04
C ASN A 84 -23.78 0.41 -9.94
N GLN A 85 -23.16 -0.74 -10.24
CA GLN A 85 -23.80 -1.81 -11.02
C GLN A 85 -25.09 -2.34 -10.37
N ILE A 86 -25.13 -2.43 -9.04
CA ILE A 86 -26.34 -2.86 -8.31
C ILE A 86 -27.40 -1.75 -8.36
N LEU A 87 -27.00 -0.49 -8.20
CA LEU A 87 -27.91 0.67 -8.23
C LEU A 87 -28.50 0.93 -9.61
N GLU A 88 -27.74 0.71 -10.69
CA GLU A 88 -28.21 0.84 -12.09
C GLU A 88 -29.13 -0.30 -12.53
N SER A 89 -29.20 -1.39 -11.76
CA SER A 89 -30.12 -2.51 -12.01
C SER A 89 -31.51 -2.34 -11.39
N GLN A 90 -31.83 -1.15 -10.89
CA GLN A 90 -33.16 -0.75 -10.39
C GLN A 90 -33.86 0.26 -11.29
#